data_AF-A0A318XHS9-F1
#
_entry.id   AF-A0A318XHS9-F1
#
_cell.length_a   1.000
_cell.length_b   1.000
_cell.length_c   1.000
_cell.angle_alpha   90.00
_cell.angle_beta   90.00
_cell.angle_gamma   90.00
#
_symmetry.space_group_name_H-M   'P 1'
#
loop_
_entity.id
_entity.type
_entity.pdbx_description
1 polymer ?
#
loop_
_entity_poly.entity_id
_entity_poly.type
_entity_poly.pdbx_seq_one_letter_code
_entity_poly.pdbx_strand_id
1 'polypeptide(L)' 'NMHCHHKTPYHKCKDDSYSNLVLVTMNVHQLLHAKKPETIQFYLDIIKPDKKQMTKINRLRKMLELASI' A
#
# COMPACT_ATOMS: atom_id res chain seq x y z
N ASN A 1 4.99 -12.00 -8.38
CA ASN A 1 6.02 -11.68 -7.38
C ASN A 1 5.35 -11.11 -6.12
N MET A 2 5.65 -11.66 -4.94
CA MET A 2 5.09 -11.23 -3.65
C MET A 2 6.13 -10.39 -2.90
N HIS A 3 5.71 -9.31 -2.25
CA HIS A 3 6.56 -8.38 -1.53
C HIS A 3 6.08 -8.25 -0.08
N CYS A 4 7.01 -8.06 0.83
CA CYS A 4 6.71 -7.63 2.19
C CYS A 4 6.66 -6.10 2.24
N HIS A 5 5.61 -5.56 2.87
CA HIS A 5 5.42 -4.12 3.03
C HIS A 5 5.23 -3.79 4.53
N HIS A 6 5.98 -2.82 5.04
CA HIS A 6 5.77 -2.27 6.38
C HIS A 6 4.51 -1.40 6.40
N LYS A 7 3.51 -1.76 7.22
CA LYS A 7 2.26 -1.00 7.37
C LYS A 7 2.56 0.42 7.83
N THR A 8 3.40 0.56 8.86
CA THR A 8 4.03 1.82 9.26
C THR A 8 5.49 1.80 8.81
N PRO A 9 6.00 2.85 8.12
CA PRO A 9 7.35 2.82 7.57
C PRO A 9 8.43 2.59 8.62
N TYR A 10 9.38 1.70 8.33
CA TYR A 10 10.47 1.36 9.25
C TYR A 10 11.26 2.59 9.74
N HIS A 11 11.51 3.58 8.87
CA HIS A 11 12.22 4.79 9.27
C HIS A 11 11.52 5.60 10.36
N LYS A 12 10.20 5.43 10.55
CA LYS A 12 9.41 6.10 11.58
C LYS A 12 9.33 5.32 12.90
N CYS A 13 9.09 4.02 12.83
CA CYS A 13 8.83 3.20 14.04
C CYS A 13 9.99 2.29 14.45
N LYS A 14 10.93 1.99 13.54
CA LYS A 14 11.96 0.94 13.71
C LYS A 14 11.39 -0.44 14.04
N ASP A 15 10.12 -0.68 13.74
CA ASP A 15 9.41 -1.94 13.99
C ASP A 15 9.43 -2.82 12.73
N ASP A 16 10.21 -3.89 12.78
CA ASP A 16 10.27 -4.94 11.75
C ASP A 16 9.56 -6.23 12.20
N SER A 17 8.73 -6.16 13.25
CA SER A 17 7.96 -7.31 13.71
C SER A 17 6.92 -7.71 12.66
N TYR A 18 6.56 -9.01 12.65
CA TYR A 18 5.52 -9.54 11.77
C TYR A 18 4.19 -8.77 11.88
N SER A 19 3.90 -8.21 13.06
CA SER A 19 2.69 -7.42 13.30
C SER A 19 2.65 -6.13 12.47
N ASN A 20 3.80 -5.56 12.10
CA ASN A 20 3.93 -4.40 11.22
C ASN A 20 4.08 -4.78 9.74
N LEU A 21 4.23 -6.06 9.41
CA LEU A 21 4.42 -6.52 8.04
C LEU A 21 3.11 -6.99 7.40
N VAL A 22 3.02 -6.84 6.08
CA VAL A 22 1.94 -7.42 5.26
C VAL A 22 2.47 -7.84 3.90
N LEU A 23 2.03 -9.01 3.43
CA LEU A 23 2.33 -9.48 2.09
C LEU A 23 1.38 -8.83 1.07
N VAL A 24 1.96 -8.31 0.00
CA VAL A 24 1.26 -7.68 -1.12
C VAL A 24 1.92 -8.07 -2.44
N THR A 25 1.22 -7.89 -3.56
CA THR A 25 1.85 -8.02 -4.88
C THR A 25 2.70 -6.79 -5.18
N MET A 26 3.64 -6.90 -6.13
CA MET A 26 4.46 -5.78 -6.55
C MET A 26 3.64 -4.55 -6.98
N ASN A 27 2.58 -4.74 -7.78
CA ASN A 27 1.73 -3.64 -8.25
C ASN A 27 1.00 -2.95 -7.08
N VAL A 28 0.51 -3.72 -6.11
CA VAL A 28 -0.12 -3.14 -4.90
C VAL A 28 0.91 -2.39 -4.08
N HIS A 29 2.13 -2.93 -3.91
CA HIS A 29 3.20 -2.24 -3.20
C HIS A 29 3.50 -0.87 -3.83
N GLN A 30 3.62 -0.81 -5.16
CA GLN A 30 3.82 0.44 -5.89
C GLN A 30 2.62 1.40 -5.70
N LEU A 31 1.39 0.90 -5.79
CA LEU A 31 0.18 1.69 -5.55
C LEU A 31 0.14 2.28 -4.13
N LEU A 32 0.60 1.55 -3.11
CA LEU A 32 0.60 2.04 -1.72
C LEU A 32 1.48 3.28 -1.55
N HIS A 33 2.62 3.37 -2.26
CA HIS A 33 3.53 4.51 -2.17
C HIS A 33 3.29 5.60 -3.22
N ALA A 34 2.48 5.34 -4.24
CA ALA A 34 2.20 6.29 -5.31
C ALA A 34 1.53 7.58 -4.77
N LYS A 35 2.11 8.73 -5.12
CA LYS A 35 1.60 10.06 -4.78
C LYS A 35 1.01 10.81 -5.98
N LYS A 36 1.46 10.48 -7.18
CA LYS A 36 1.04 11.15 -8.42
C LYS A 36 -0.27 10.54 -8.94
N PRO A 37 -1.30 11.33 -9.28
CA PRO A 37 -2.59 10.82 -9.74
C PRO A 37 -2.49 9.86 -10.93
N GLU A 38 -1.63 10.16 -11.90
CA GLU A 38 -1.43 9.35 -13.09
C GLU A 38 -0.85 7.96 -12.76
N THR A 39 0.06 7.88 -11.78
CA THR A 39 0.63 6.62 -11.31
C THR A 39 -0.39 5.81 -10.51
N ILE A 40 -1.20 6.49 -9.71
CA ILE A 40 -2.30 5.87 -8.95
C ILE A 40 -3.29 5.23 -9.92
N GLN A 41 -3.76 5.99 -10.91
CA GLN A 41 -4.73 5.50 -11.88
C GLN A 41 -4.19 4.30 -12.67
N PHE A 42 -2.94 4.38 -13.15
CA PHE A 42 -2.28 3.28 -13.85
C PHE A 42 -2.33 1.96 -13.07
N TYR A 43 -1.99 1.99 -11.77
CA TYR A 43 -2.03 0.78 -10.95
C TYR A 43 -3.45 0.35 -10.59
N LEU A 44 -4.40 1.27 -10.41
CA LEU A 44 -5.81 0.92 -10.22
C LEU A 44 -6.37 0.17 -11.43
N ASP A 45 -6.02 0.57 -12.64
CA ASP A 45 -6.48 -0.07 -13.88
C ASP A 45 -5.90 -1.47 -14.07
N ILE A 46 -4.69 -1.72 -13.57
CA ILE A 46 -4.06 -3.04 -13.59
C ILE A 46 -4.63 -3.94 -12.50
N ILE A 47 -4.79 -3.41 -11.28
CA ILE A 47 -5.18 -4.21 -10.11
C ILE A 47 -6.68 -4.48 -10.09
N LYS A 48 -7.50 -3.53 -10.54
CA LYS A 48 -8.97 -3.53 -10.49
C LYS A 48 -9.52 -4.03 -9.14
N PRO A 49 -9.12 -3.37 -8.03
CA PRO A 49 -9.42 -3.86 -6.70
C PRO A 49 -10.93 -3.83 -6.40
N ASP A 50 -11.41 -4.85 -5.69
CA ASP A 50 -12.76 -4.85 -5.15
C ASP A 50 -12.91 -3.87 -3.96
N LYS A 51 -14.14 -3.68 -3.46
CA LYS A 51 -14.42 -2.80 -2.31
C LYS A 51 -13.62 -3.15 -1.05
N LYS A 52 -13.42 -4.44 -0.76
CA LYS A 52 -12.67 -4.90 0.42
C LYS A 52 -11.18 -4.60 0.26
N GLN A 53 -10.64 -4.84 -0.92
CA GLN A 53 -9.27 -4.53 -1.30
C GLN A 53 -9.03 -3.02 -1.25
N MET A 54 -9.93 -2.20 -1.79
CA MET A 54 -9.83 -0.74 -1.73
C MET A 54 -9.83 -0.21 -0.29
N THR A 55 -10.70 -0.76 0.57
CA THR A 55 -10.71 -0.41 2.00
C THR A 55 -9.37 -0.71 2.65
N LYS A 56 -8.75 -1.86 2.32
CA LYS A 56 -7.44 -2.24 2.85
C LYS A 56 -6.31 -1.35 2.31
N ILE A 57 -6.34 -1.03 1.00
CA ILE A 57 -5.38 -0.12 0.36
C ILE A 57 -5.42 1.24 1.04
N ASN A 58 -6.60 1.84 1.21
CA ASN A 58 -6.74 3.15 1.84
C ASN A 58 -6.31 3.15 3.31
N ARG A 59 -6.59 2.08 4.05
CA ARG A 59 -6.09 1.94 5.42
C ARG A 59 -4.56 1.91 5.46
N LEU A 60 -3.92 1.15 4.57
CA LEU A 60 -2.46 1.08 4.50
C LEU A 60 -1.84 2.42 4.06
N ARG A 61 -2.43 3.09 3.06
CA ARG A 61 -2.00 4.44 2.64
C ARG A 61 -2.08 5.45 3.78
N LYS A 62 -3.12 5.38 4.60
CA LYS A 62 -3.23 6.24 5.80
C LYS A 62 -2.12 5.97 6.81
N MET A 63 -1.69 4.73 7.01
CA MET A 63 -0.55 4.39 7.89
C MET A 63 0.80 4.88 7.32
N LEU A 64 0.87 5.11 6.01
CA LEU A 64 1.98 5.79 5.34
C LEU A 64 1.84 7.32 5.35
N GLU A 65 0.79 7.87 6.00
CA GLU A 65 0.41 9.30 5.97
C GLU A 65 0.12 9.85 4.57
N LEU A 66 -0.48 9.00 3.72
CA LEU A 66 -0.94 9.37 2.39
C LEU A 66 -2.46 9.46 2.34
N ALA A 67 -2.97 10.28 1.42
CA ALA A 67 -4.40 10.38 1.17
C ALA A 67 -4.97 9.06 0.61
N SER A 68 -6.20 8.75 1.02
CA SER A 68 -7.02 7.71 0.42
C SER A 68 -7.28 8.01 -1.06
N ILE A 69 -7.49 6.93 -1.82
CA ILE A 69 -7.78 6.94 -3.26
C ILE A 69 -9.11 6.22 -3.55
#